data_AF-A0A3D0P542-F1
#
_entry.id   AF-A0A3D0P542-F1
#
_cell.length_a   1.000
_cell.length_b   1.000
_cell.length_c   1.000
_cell.angle_alpha   90.00
_cell.angle_beta   90.00
_cell.angle_gamma   90.00
#
_symmetry.space_group_name_H-M   'P 1'
#
loop_
_entity.id
_entity.type
_entity.pdbx_description
1 polymer ?
#
loop_
_entity_poly.entity_id
_entity_poly.type
_entity_poly.pdbx_seq_one_letter_code
_entity_poly.pdbx_strand_id
1 'polypeptide(L)'
;MKFDEKSAVERSKKDLAERLGVPESEISVKRVASTEFPDMSLGAPEDGEMAAQMIATGWKIGLASKGKEYEYRADKYQLRLKDFKGRNHVIVY
;
A
#
# COMPACT_ATOMS: atom_id res chain seq x y z
N MET A 1 7.72 13.88 2.81
CA MET A 1 6.92 13.48 4.00
C MET A 1 7.49 12.19 4.54
N LYS A 2 7.47 11.97 5.86
CA LYS A 2 7.83 10.67 6.45
C LYS A 2 6.54 9.96 6.87
N PHE A 3 6.27 8.76 6.35
CA PHE A 3 5.18 7.93 6.86
C PHE A 3 5.59 7.24 8.16
N ASP A 4 4.60 7.04 8.99
CA ASP A 4 4.57 6.10 10.09
C ASP A 4 3.46 5.09 9.82
N GLU A 5 3.40 4.01 10.61
CA GLU A 5 2.41 2.96 10.43
C GLU A 5 0.97 3.50 10.39
N LYS A 6 0.65 4.44 11.29
CA LYS A 6 -0.70 4.97 11.45
C LYS A 6 -1.09 5.84 10.27
N SER A 7 -0.21 6.76 9.87
CA SER A 7 -0.44 7.62 8.71
C SER A 7 -0.45 6.84 7.39
N ALA A 8 0.32 5.76 7.27
CA ALA A 8 0.28 4.86 6.12
C ALA A 8 -1.07 4.14 6.01
N VAL A 9 -1.63 3.66 7.13
CA VAL A 9 -2.94 3.00 7.17
C VAL A 9 -4.06 3.98 6.79
N GLU A 10 -4.09 5.17 7.38
CA GLU A 10 -5.10 6.19 7.07
C GLU A 10 -5.08 6.57 5.59
N ARG A 11 -3.88 6.77 5.02
CA ARG A 11 -3.72 7.06 3.60
C ARG A 11 -4.12 5.92 2.69
N SER A 12 -3.79 4.69 3.06
CA SER A 12 -4.22 3.49 2.33
C SER A 12 -5.73 3.39 2.28
N LYS A 13 -6.41 3.67 3.41
CA LYS A 13 -7.88 3.69 3.45
C LYS A 13 -8.47 4.74 2.53
N LYS A 14 -7.93 5.96 2.58
CA LYS A 14 -8.40 7.07 1.76
C LYS A 14 -8.23 6.78 0.27
N ASP A 15 -7.05 6.34 -0.16
CA ASP A 15 -6.80 5.94 -1.55
C ASP A 15 -7.75 4.82 -2.00
N LEU A 16 -7.95 3.78 -1.17
CA LEU A 16 -8.85 2.68 -1.52
C LEU A 16 -10.31 3.15 -1.64
N ALA A 17 -10.75 3.99 -0.73
CA ALA A 17 -12.08 4.59 -0.73
C ALA A 17 -12.33 5.38 -2.03
N GLU A 18 -11.38 6.24 -2.43
CA GLU A 18 -11.44 7.01 -3.67
C GLU A 18 -11.46 6.10 -4.91
N ARG A 19 -10.62 5.05 -4.95
CA ARG A 19 -10.58 4.09 -6.08
C ARG A 19 -11.85 3.26 -6.23
N LEU A 20 -12.50 2.93 -5.12
CA LEU A 20 -13.71 2.11 -5.09
C LEU A 20 -14.99 2.94 -5.14
N GLY A 21 -14.91 4.27 -4.96
CA GLY A 21 -16.06 5.17 -4.87
C GLY A 21 -16.94 4.87 -3.65
N VAL A 22 -16.32 4.52 -2.52
CA VAL A 22 -17.01 4.18 -1.26
C VAL A 22 -16.52 5.09 -0.14
N PRO A 23 -17.29 5.32 0.94
CA PRO A 23 -16.78 6.01 2.11
C PRO A 23 -15.69 5.21 2.82
N GLU A 24 -14.74 5.89 3.46
CA GLU A 24 -13.65 5.27 4.25
C GLU A 24 -14.16 4.38 5.38
N SER A 25 -15.40 4.58 5.84
CA SER A 25 -16.09 3.74 6.83
C SER A 25 -16.40 2.34 6.30
N GLU A 26 -16.52 2.14 4.99
CA GLU A 26 -16.67 0.81 4.38
C GLU A 26 -15.33 0.09 4.18
N ILE A 27 -14.21 0.76 4.41
CA ILE A 27 -12.88 0.17 4.33
C ILE A 27 -12.47 -0.36 5.70
N SER A 28 -12.30 -1.67 5.80
CA SER A 28 -11.84 -2.34 7.01
C SER A 28 -10.35 -2.65 6.94
N VAL A 29 -9.61 -2.34 8.00
CA VAL A 29 -8.21 -2.76 8.14
C VAL A 29 -8.20 -4.19 8.66
N LYS A 30 -7.68 -5.13 7.87
CA LYS A 30 -7.59 -6.55 8.23
C LYS A 30 -6.31 -6.86 8.98
N ARG A 31 -5.18 -6.30 8.54
CA ARG A 31 -3.88 -6.55 9.14
C ARG A 31 -2.93 -5.40 8.85
N VAL A 32 -2.07 -5.11 9.83
CA VAL A 32 -0.90 -4.24 9.65
C VAL A 32 0.28 -4.98 10.24
N ALA A 33 1.36 -5.10 9.49
CA ALA A 33 2.57 -5.78 9.96
C ALA A 33 3.81 -5.08 9.41
N SER A 34 4.75 -4.77 10.29
CA SER A 34 6.10 -4.38 9.88
C SER A 34 6.80 -5.55 9.19
N THR A 35 7.46 -5.29 8.08
CA THR A 35 8.11 -6.31 7.25
C THR A 35 9.26 -5.70 6.47
N GLU A 36 10.16 -6.56 6.02
CA GLU A 36 11.23 -6.20 5.11
C GLU A 36 10.86 -6.61 3.69
N PHE A 37 11.13 -5.73 2.74
CA PHE A 37 10.88 -5.94 1.33
C PHE A 37 12.20 -6.13 0.58
N PRO A 38 12.21 -6.94 -0.50
CA PRO A 38 13.43 -7.29 -1.22
C PRO A 38 14.03 -6.13 -2.03
N ASP A 39 13.25 -5.07 -2.26
CA ASP A 39 13.61 -3.93 -3.10
C ASP A 39 12.95 -2.63 -2.60
N MET A 40 13.45 -1.50 -3.13
CA MET A 40 12.95 -0.16 -2.79
C MET A 40 11.54 0.11 -3.31
N SER A 41 11.01 -0.70 -4.22
CA SER A 41 9.63 -0.64 -4.68
C SER A 41 8.70 -1.48 -3.80
N LEU A 42 9.21 -1.92 -2.64
CA LEU A 42 8.50 -2.72 -1.66
C LEU A 42 7.98 -4.03 -2.25
N GLY A 43 8.65 -4.60 -3.25
CA GLY A 43 8.18 -5.78 -3.99
C GLY A 43 6.86 -5.55 -4.74
N ALA A 44 6.54 -4.29 -5.03
CA ALA A 44 5.41 -3.83 -5.84
C ALA A 44 5.89 -2.78 -6.87
N PRO A 45 6.83 -3.13 -7.77
CA PRO A 45 7.28 -2.23 -8.83
C PRO A 45 6.11 -1.89 -9.76
N GLU A 46 6.01 -0.63 -10.18
CA GLU A 46 5.10 -0.25 -11.25
C GLU A 46 5.56 -0.87 -12.60
N ASP A 47 4.65 -0.94 -13.57
CA ASP A 47 4.93 -1.57 -14.87
C ASP A 47 6.14 -0.90 -15.56
N GLY A 48 7.20 -1.69 -15.81
CA GLY A 48 8.46 -1.18 -16.37
C GLY A 48 9.41 -0.50 -15.37
N GLU A 49 9.07 -0.46 -14.08
CA GLU A 49 9.94 0.12 -13.03
C GLU A 49 11.10 -0.82 -12.69
N MET A 50 12.33 -0.32 -12.81
CA MET A 50 13.52 -1.00 -12.29
C MET A 50 13.72 -0.65 -10.82
N ALA A 51 13.25 -1.53 -9.94
CA ALA A 51 13.43 -1.39 -8.50
C ALA A 51 14.91 -1.58 -8.10
N ALA A 52 15.44 -0.67 -7.27
CA ALA A 52 16.76 -0.88 -6.68
C ALA A 52 16.72 -2.07 -5.71
N GLN A 53 17.67 -3.00 -5.86
CA GLN A 53 17.79 -4.21 -5.03
C GLN A 53 18.39 -3.90 -3.65
N MET A 54 17.66 -3.13 -2.86
CA MET A 54 18.01 -2.82 -1.48
C MET A 54 16.86 -3.22 -0.57
N ILE A 55 17.18 -3.87 0.55
CA ILE A 55 16.19 -4.23 1.55
C ILE A 55 15.57 -2.97 2.13
N ALA A 56 14.25 -2.85 2.00
CA ALA A 56 13.49 -1.73 2.55
C ALA A 56 12.63 -2.20 3.72
N THR A 57 12.72 -1.53 4.86
CA THR A 57 11.84 -1.78 6.01
C THR A 57 10.58 -0.94 5.89
N GLY A 58 9.43 -1.59 6.00
CA GLY A 58 8.13 -0.93 5.89
C GLY A 58 7.01 -1.73 6.51
N TRP A 59 5.80 -1.51 6.03
CA TRP A 59 4.56 -2.11 6.53
C TRP A 59 3.75 -2.73 5.40
N LYS A 60 3.25 -3.95 5.62
CA LYS A 60 2.17 -4.56 4.84
C LYS A 60 0.84 -4.25 5.52
N ILE A 61 -0.05 -3.60 4.78
CA ILE A 61 -1.36 -3.15 5.23
C ILE A 61 -2.39 -3.89 4.39
N GLY A 62 -3.07 -4.86 4.99
CA GLY A 62 -4.20 -5.55 4.38
C GLY A 62 -5.49 -4.80 4.67
N LEU A 63 -6.14 -4.31 3.62
CA LEU A 63 -7.46 -3.69 3.67
C LEU A 63 -8.50 -4.61 3.04
N ALA A 64 -9.76 -4.47 3.46
CA ALA A 64 -10.87 -5.18 2.87
C ALA A 64 -12.05 -4.25 2.63
N SER A 65 -12.73 -4.43 1.49
CA SER A 65 -13.97 -3.74 1.16
C SER A 65 -14.79 -4.56 0.16
N LYS A 66 -16.11 -4.56 0.32
CA LYS A 66 -17.06 -5.31 -0.53
C LYS A 66 -16.67 -6.78 -0.74
N GLY A 67 -16.14 -7.43 0.31
CA GLY A 67 -15.72 -8.83 0.27
C GLY A 67 -14.42 -9.11 -0.49
N LYS A 68 -13.68 -8.08 -0.92
CA LYS A 68 -12.35 -8.19 -1.53
C LYS A 68 -11.27 -7.66 -0.60
N GLU A 69 -10.08 -8.26 -0.70
CA GLU A 69 -8.89 -7.84 0.03
C GLU A 69 -7.93 -7.10 -0.88
N TYR A 70 -7.23 -6.12 -0.32
CA TYR A 70 -6.30 -5.23 -1.01
C TYR A 70 -5.04 -5.10 -0.17
N GLU A 71 -3.88 -5.31 -0.79
CA GLU A 71 -2.60 -5.23 -0.11
C GLU A 71 -1.93 -3.89 -0.44
N TYR A 72 -1.78 -3.06 0.58
CA TYR A 72 -0.98 -1.86 0.55
C TYR A 72 0.38 -2.14 1.18
N ARG A 73 1.42 -1.51 0.63
CA ARG A 73 2.79 -1.61 1.10
C ARG A 73 3.35 -0.20 1.24
N ALA A 74 3.82 0.13 2.43
CA ALA A 74 4.35 1.44 2.74
C ALA A 74 5.74 1.34 3.35
N ASP A 75 6.58 2.34 3.16
CA ASP A 75 7.76 2.56 3.97
C ASP A 75 7.73 3.99 4.50
N LYS A 76 8.85 4.50 5.03
CA LYS A 76 8.93 5.88 5.51
C LYS A 76 8.75 6.95 4.42
N TYR A 77 8.80 6.62 3.14
CA TYR A 77 8.87 7.56 2.02
C TYR A 77 7.75 7.39 0.99
N GLN A 78 7.21 6.20 0.83
CA GLN A 78 6.27 5.85 -0.23
C GLN A 78 5.14 4.94 0.26
N LEU A 79 4.03 4.97 -0.47
CA LEU A 79 2.89 4.08 -0.32
C LEU A 79 2.57 3.49 -1.69
N ARG A 80 2.37 2.16 -1.74
CA ARG A 80 2.09 1.41 -2.95
C ARG A 80 0.91 0.49 -2.75
N LEU A 81 0.08 0.38 -3.77
CA LEU A 81 -1.00 -0.60 -3.85
C LEU A 81 -0.54 -1.74 -4.75
N LYS A 82 -0.54 -2.96 -4.20
CA LYS A 82 -0.08 -4.15 -4.92
C LYS A 82 -1.25 -4.90 -5.53
N ASP A 83 -1.07 -5.40 -6.76
CA ASP A 83 -1.97 -6.32 -7.46
C ASP A 83 -3.41 -5.79 -7.65
N PHE A 84 -3.61 -4.47 -7.63
CA PHE A 84 -4.93 -3.91 -7.87
C PHE A 84 -5.28 -3.97 -9.36
N LYS A 85 -6.30 -4.77 -9.69
CA LYS A 85 -6.70 -5.05 -11.08
C LYS A 85 -5.54 -5.57 -11.94
N GLY A 86 -4.63 -6.35 -11.35
CA GLY A 86 -3.48 -6.94 -12.04
C GLY A 86 -2.30 -6.00 -12.24
N ARG A 87 -2.28 -4.83 -11.58
CA ARG A 87 -1.16 -3.88 -11.64
C ARG A 87 -0.80 -3.35 -10.26
N ASN A 88 0.45 -2.96 -10.10
CA ASN A 88 0.90 -2.21 -8.94
C ASN A 88 0.73 -0.71 -9.22
N HIS A 89 0.46 0.07 -8.18
CA HIS A 89 0.32 1.52 -8.28
C HIS A 89 1.13 2.21 -7.21
N VAL A 90 1.92 3.20 -7.61
CA VAL A 90 2.52 4.15 -6.67
C VAL A 90 1.50 5.21 -6.30
N ILE A 91 1.34 5.44 -5.00
CA ILE A 91 0.40 6.44 -4.49
C ILE A 91 1.19 7.70 -4.15
N VAL A 92 1.06 8.68 -5.04
CA VAL A 92 1.71 10.00 -4.92
C VAL A 92 0.69 10.99 -4.36
N TYR A 93 1.12 11.79 -3.38
CA TYR A 93 0.32 12.83 -2.73
C TYR A 93 0.98 14.19 -2.91
#